data_AF-A0A962MPN8-F1
#
_entry.id   AF-A0A962MPN8-F1
#
_cell.length_a   1.000
_cell.length_b   1.000
_cell.length_c   1.000
_cell.angle_alpha   90.00
_cell.angle_beta   90.00
_cell.angle_gamma   90.00
#
_symmetry.space_group_name_H-M   'P 1'
#
loop_
_entity.id
_entity.type
_entity.pdbx_description
1 polymer ?
#
loop_
_entity_poly.entity_id
_entity_poly.type
_entity_poly.pdbx_seq_one_letter_code
_entity_poly.pdbx_strand_id
1 'polypeptide(L)'
;MKHQNQLLSSQKKNFLSADPNKAMQEMMDVIDRMRGVYVRETEALESMDTKGFIALQDEKLQTTNIYKSGIEDILRRKREMKAVDPALKRDLERMQADFAALSSKNMDALKRMQRTMERLGQTVQRAAKESVNKQRAFSYGESGKIHNDERKGVSIGVSETA
;
A
#
# COMPACT_ATOMS: atom_id res chain seq x y z
N MET A 1 4.06 28.28 -46.52
CA MET A 1 3.61 27.46 -45.37
C MET A 1 4.71 26.51 -44.88
N LYS A 2 5.78 27.00 -44.23
CA LYS A 2 6.85 26.14 -43.66
C LYS A 2 7.46 26.69 -42.35
N HIS A 3 6.75 27.53 -41.60
CA HIS A 3 7.29 28.15 -40.38
C HIS A 3 6.45 27.91 -39.11
N GLN A 4 5.59 26.89 -39.12
CA GLN A 4 4.74 26.58 -37.97
C GLN A 4 4.90 25.13 -37.52
N ASN A 5 6.15 24.67 -37.39
CA ASN A 5 6.45 23.35 -36.82
C ASN A 5 7.64 23.36 -35.85
N GLN A 6 7.96 24.54 -35.30
CA GLN A 6 9.10 24.75 -34.40
C GLN A 6 8.71 25.14 -32.96
N LEU A 7 7.43 25.01 -32.59
CA LEU A 7 6.93 25.37 -31.25
C LEU A 7 6.33 24.19 -30.47
N LEU A 8 6.72 22.95 -30.80
CA LEU A 8 6.34 21.75 -30.06
C LEU A 8 7.53 20.97 -29.47
N SER A 9 8.69 21.62 -29.31
CA SER A 9 9.64 21.17 -28.30
C SER A 9 9.15 21.67 -26.94
N SER A 10 8.07 21.06 -26.42
CA SER A 10 7.73 21.18 -25.01
C SER A 10 8.95 20.74 -24.22
N GLN A 11 9.74 21.72 -23.75
CA GLN A 11 10.73 21.50 -22.72
C GLN A 11 9.94 20.96 -21.52
N LYS A 12 9.88 19.63 -21.38
CA LYS A 12 9.54 19.01 -20.11
C LYS A 12 10.58 19.53 -19.14
N LYS A 13 10.18 20.51 -18.33
CA LYS A 13 11.00 21.09 -17.27
C LYS A 13 11.56 19.92 -16.48
N ASN A 14 12.89 19.80 -16.44
CA ASN A 14 13.55 18.74 -15.68
C ASN A 14 13.09 18.84 -14.23
N PHE A 15 12.74 17.70 -13.64
CA PHE A 15 12.27 17.64 -12.26
C PHE A 15 13.45 17.85 -11.31
N LEU A 16 14.60 17.29 -11.66
CA LEU A 16 15.87 17.45 -10.96
C LEU A 16 16.69 18.59 -11.56
N SER A 17 17.69 19.04 -10.79
CA SER A 17 18.65 20.04 -11.20
C SER A 17 19.33 19.72 -12.53
N ALA A 18 19.69 20.74 -13.31
CA ALA A 18 20.43 20.57 -14.55
C ALA A 18 21.88 20.09 -14.32
N ASP A 19 22.47 20.33 -13.14
CA ASP A 19 23.78 19.77 -12.81
C ASP A 19 23.65 18.27 -12.42
N PRO A 20 24.35 17.35 -13.11
CA PRO A 20 24.27 15.92 -12.81
C PRO A 20 24.62 15.56 -11.36
N ASN A 21 25.60 16.21 -10.73
CA ASN A 21 25.98 15.90 -9.35
C ASN A 21 24.89 16.35 -8.38
N LYS A 22 24.39 17.57 -8.55
CA LYS A 22 23.26 18.07 -7.76
C LYS A 22 21.98 17.27 -7.97
N ALA A 23 21.69 16.84 -9.20
CA ALA A 23 20.55 15.97 -9.50
C ALA A 23 20.63 14.63 -8.76
N MET A 24 21.83 14.06 -8.63
CA MET A 24 22.05 12.82 -7.88
C MET A 24 21.86 13.02 -6.39
N GLN A 25 22.33 14.13 -5.82
CA GLN A 25 22.07 14.49 -4.43
C GLN A 25 20.58 14.69 -4.15
N GLU A 26 19.88 15.43 -5.00
CA GLU A 26 18.43 15.61 -4.90
C GLU A 26 17.69 14.26 -4.97
N MET A 27 18.17 13.33 -5.79
CA MET A 27 17.64 11.97 -5.84
C MET A 27 17.89 11.17 -4.55
N MET A 28 19.08 11.34 -3.94
CA MET A 28 19.41 10.74 -2.64
C MET A 28 18.48 11.26 -1.54
N ASP A 29 18.21 12.57 -1.51
CA ASP A 29 17.28 13.19 -0.54
C ASP A 29 15.85 12.64 -0.71
N VAL A 30 15.41 12.44 -1.96
CA VAL A 30 14.12 11.82 -2.25
C VAL A 30 14.06 10.38 -1.74
N ILE A 31 15.12 9.59 -1.93
CA ILE A 31 15.20 8.23 -1.40
C ILE A 31 15.15 8.24 0.13
N ASP A 32 15.86 9.15 0.78
CA ASP A 32 15.84 9.23 2.25
C ASP A 32 14.46 9.63 2.79
N ARG A 33 13.77 10.56 2.13
CA ARG A 33 12.37 10.89 2.47
C ARG A 33 11.45 9.68 2.31
N MET A 34 11.59 8.94 1.22
CA MET A 34 10.79 7.72 0.96
C MET A 34 11.08 6.64 2.00
N ARG A 35 12.35 6.48 2.38
CA ARG A 35 12.79 5.61 3.48
C ARG A 35 12.10 6.00 4.79
N GLY A 36 12.10 7.29 5.15
CA GLY A 36 11.44 7.79 6.35
C GLY A 36 9.93 7.54 6.39
N VAL A 37 9.24 7.60 5.25
CA VAL A 37 7.82 7.22 5.16
C VAL A 37 7.63 5.73 5.43
N TYR A 38 8.44 4.87 4.81
CA TYR A 38 8.33 3.41 4.96
C TYR A 38 8.69 2.93 6.37
N VAL A 39 9.62 3.59 7.06
CA VAL A 39 9.93 3.32 8.47
C VAL A 39 8.70 3.61 9.33
N ARG A 40 8.15 4.84 9.26
CA ARG A 40 6.96 5.23 10.03
C ARG A 40 5.75 4.35 9.72
N GLU A 41 5.57 3.97 8.46
CA GLU A 41 4.49 3.08 8.05
C GLU A 41 4.68 1.68 8.65
N THR A 42 5.89 1.15 8.63
CA THR A 42 6.21 -0.15 9.25
C THR A 42 5.94 -0.11 10.75
N GLU A 43 6.34 0.96 11.44
CA GLU A 43 6.07 1.15 12.87
C GLU A 43 4.57 1.20 13.15
N ALA A 44 3.79 1.96 12.36
CA ALA A 44 2.34 2.02 12.50
C ALA A 44 1.68 0.64 12.29
N LEU A 45 2.17 -0.15 11.34
CA LEU A 45 1.69 -1.52 11.12
C LEU A 45 2.05 -2.46 12.28
N GLU A 46 3.26 -2.34 12.82
CA GLU A 46 3.74 -3.14 13.95
C GLU A 46 3.00 -2.78 15.25
N SER A 47 2.63 -1.51 15.44
CA SER A 47 1.84 -1.03 16.58
C SER A 47 0.32 -1.12 16.39
N MET A 48 -0.15 -1.64 15.25
CA MET A 48 -1.56 -1.68 14.86
C MET A 48 -2.25 -0.30 14.82
N ASP A 49 -1.48 0.78 14.64
CA ASP A 49 -2.01 2.14 14.49
C ASP A 49 -2.57 2.35 13.08
N THR A 50 -3.83 1.96 12.89
CA THR A 50 -4.52 2.10 11.60
C THR A 50 -4.70 3.58 11.20
N LYS A 51 -4.84 4.50 12.16
CA LYS A 51 -5.02 5.93 11.85
C LYS A 51 -3.72 6.54 11.36
N GLY A 52 -2.62 6.27 12.06
CA GLY A 52 -1.28 6.66 11.62
C GLY A 52 -0.92 6.07 10.26
N PHE A 53 -1.22 4.79 10.04
CA PHE A 53 -1.04 4.14 8.74
C PHE A 53 -1.80 4.86 7.62
N ILE A 54 -3.10 5.12 7.78
CA ILE A 54 -3.91 5.79 6.76
C ILE A 54 -3.41 7.23 6.50
N ALA A 55 -3.01 7.97 7.54
CA ALA A 55 -2.49 9.32 7.38
C ALA A 55 -1.17 9.38 6.57
N LEU A 56 -0.38 8.31 6.58
CA LEU A 56 0.88 8.24 5.82
C LEU A 56 0.68 7.96 4.33
N GLN A 57 -0.50 7.53 3.89
CA GLN A 57 -0.73 7.10 2.51
C GLN A 57 -0.59 8.25 1.50
N ASP A 58 -1.04 9.46 1.85
CA ASP A 58 -0.92 10.63 0.99
C ASP A 58 0.55 11.05 0.82
N GLU A 59 1.31 11.06 1.92
CA GLU A 59 2.75 11.36 1.90
C GLU A 59 3.53 10.30 1.10
N LYS A 60 3.17 9.03 1.26
CA LYS A 60 3.73 7.91 0.49
C LYS A 60 3.48 8.06 -1.00
N LEU A 61 2.26 8.40 -1.40
CA LEU A 61 1.90 8.61 -2.80
C LEU A 61 2.67 9.79 -3.40
N GLN A 62 2.71 10.92 -2.70
CA GLN A 62 3.46 12.10 -3.14
C GLN A 62 4.95 11.80 -3.31
N THR A 63 5.57 11.19 -2.31
CA THR A 63 7.01 10.89 -2.32
C THR A 63 7.35 9.83 -3.38
N THR A 64 6.47 8.84 -3.59
CA THR A 64 6.64 7.83 -4.66
C THR A 64 6.57 8.47 -6.06
N ASN A 65 5.65 9.41 -6.27
CA ASN A 65 5.54 10.11 -7.55
C ASN A 65 6.80 10.94 -7.83
N ILE A 66 7.30 11.64 -6.81
CA ILE A 66 8.56 12.40 -6.87
C ILE A 66 9.74 11.47 -7.19
N TYR A 67 9.86 10.34 -6.49
CA TYR A 67 10.88 9.33 -6.76
C TYR A 67 10.81 8.81 -8.20
N LYS A 68 9.62 8.43 -8.67
CA LYS A 68 9.41 7.95 -10.04
C LYS A 68 9.83 9.01 -11.07
N SER A 69 9.38 10.25 -10.90
CA SER A 69 9.75 11.36 -11.80
C SER A 69 11.26 11.64 -11.79
N GLY A 70 11.92 11.57 -10.63
CA GLY A 70 13.37 11.72 -10.52
C GLY A 70 14.13 10.62 -11.28
N ILE A 71 13.74 9.36 -11.11
CA ILE A 71 14.32 8.23 -11.86
C ILE A 71 14.10 8.39 -13.37
N GLU A 72 12.89 8.75 -13.80
CA GLU A 72 12.59 9.01 -15.22
C GLU A 72 13.48 10.13 -15.79
N ASP A 73 13.75 11.17 -15.01
CA ASP A 73 14.61 12.28 -15.40
C ASP A 73 16.08 11.85 -15.54
N ILE A 74 16.61 11.10 -14.57
CA ILE A 74 17.96 10.51 -14.62
C ILE A 74 18.10 9.59 -15.84
N LEU A 75 17.11 8.75 -16.10
CA LEU A 75 17.11 7.83 -17.25
C LEU A 75 17.08 8.59 -18.58
N ARG A 76 16.27 9.66 -18.68
CA ARG A 76 16.24 10.53 -19.86
C ARG A 76 17.59 11.18 -20.12
N ARG A 77 18.32 11.54 -19.05
CA ARG A 77 19.61 12.25 -19.08
C ARG A 77 20.80 11.30 -18.93
N LYS A 78 20.65 10.02 -19.25
CA LYS A 78 21.65 8.96 -19.05
C LYS A 78 23.05 9.31 -19.56
N ARG A 79 23.18 10.07 -20.66
CA ARG A 79 24.50 10.48 -21.20
C ARG A 79 25.21 11.48 -20.31
N GLU A 80 24.49 12.48 -19.79
CA GLU A 80 25.01 13.49 -18.87
C GLU A 80 25.35 12.86 -17.50
N MET A 81 24.53 11.91 -17.07
CA MET A 81 24.72 11.20 -15.80
C MET A 81 25.97 10.29 -15.78
N LYS A 82 26.62 10.06 -16.93
CA LYS A 82 27.93 9.38 -16.97
C LYS A 82 29.06 10.24 -16.41
N ALA A 83 28.89 11.56 -16.38
CA ALA A 83 29.90 12.51 -15.90
C ALA A 83 29.82 12.77 -14.38
N VAL A 84 28.86 12.15 -13.69
CA VAL A 84 28.70 12.24 -12.24
C VAL A 84 29.89 11.62 -11.53
N ASP A 85 30.25 12.18 -10.38
CA ASP A 85 31.24 11.61 -9.47
C ASP A 85 30.95 10.12 -9.18
N PRO A 86 31.89 9.20 -9.47
CA PRO A 86 31.75 7.78 -9.12
C PRO A 86 31.40 7.51 -7.66
N ALA A 87 31.82 8.36 -6.72
CA ALA A 87 31.46 8.24 -5.31
C ALA A 87 29.95 8.45 -5.09
N LEU A 88 29.38 9.53 -5.64
CA LEU A 88 27.93 9.80 -5.55
C LEU A 88 27.10 8.68 -6.19
N LYS A 89 27.59 8.11 -7.28
CA LYS A 89 26.94 6.97 -7.92
C LYS A 89 26.89 5.75 -7.00
N ARG A 90 28.00 5.41 -6.35
CA ARG A 90 28.06 4.29 -5.40
C ARG A 90 27.16 4.54 -4.18
N ASP A 91 27.13 5.77 -3.67
CA ASP A 91 26.27 6.11 -2.55
C ASP A 91 24.79 6.00 -2.92
N LEU A 92 24.39 6.46 -4.11
CA LEU A 92 23.02 6.29 -4.61
C LEU A 92 22.67 4.80 -4.77
N GLU A 93 23.56 3.99 -5.36
CA GLU A 93 23.36 2.55 -5.52
C GLU A 93 23.17 1.86 -4.15
N ARG A 94 23.97 2.21 -3.14
CA ARG A 94 23.81 1.72 -1.77
C ARG A 94 22.46 2.13 -1.18
N MET A 95 22.09 3.41 -1.28
CA MET A 95 20.81 3.90 -0.75
C MET A 95 19.61 3.21 -1.41
N GLN A 96 19.67 2.93 -2.71
CA GLN A 96 18.64 2.16 -3.40
C GLN A 96 18.55 0.72 -2.89
N ALA A 97 19.69 0.06 -2.65
CA ALA A 97 19.72 -1.29 -2.09
C ALA A 97 19.12 -1.33 -0.68
N ASP A 98 19.52 -0.39 0.18
CA ASP A 98 18.99 -0.25 1.55
C ASP A 98 17.48 0.01 1.53
N PHE A 99 17.02 0.87 0.61
CA PHE A 99 15.61 1.17 0.44
C PHE A 99 14.80 -0.05 -0.05
N ALA A 100 15.37 -0.87 -0.95
CA ALA A 100 14.73 -2.10 -1.41
C ALA A 100 14.56 -3.11 -0.26
N ALA A 101 15.57 -3.24 0.61
CA ALA A 101 15.49 -4.09 1.79
C ALA A 101 14.39 -3.60 2.76
N LEU A 102 14.31 -2.29 3.01
CA LEU A 102 13.25 -1.70 3.84
C LEU A 102 11.86 -1.95 3.25
N SER A 103 11.71 -1.80 1.93
CA SER A 103 10.45 -2.04 1.22
C SER A 103 9.99 -3.49 1.38
N SER A 104 10.91 -4.45 1.36
CA SER A 104 10.61 -5.85 1.64
C SER A 104 10.08 -6.05 3.06
N LYS A 105 10.75 -5.44 4.06
CA LYS A 105 10.31 -5.52 5.47
C LYS A 105 8.90 -4.94 5.67
N ASN A 106 8.63 -3.79 5.07
CA ASN A 106 7.32 -3.13 5.10
C ASN A 106 6.23 -4.01 4.48
N MET A 107 6.52 -4.64 3.33
CA MET A 107 5.61 -5.59 2.68
C MET A 107 5.30 -6.80 3.57
N ASP A 108 6.30 -7.30 4.29
CA ASP A 108 6.08 -8.40 5.23
C ASP A 108 5.22 -7.97 6.44
N ALA A 109 5.38 -6.74 6.92
CA ALA A 109 4.51 -6.17 7.96
C ALA A 109 3.05 -6.07 7.48
N LEU A 110 2.82 -5.60 6.25
CA LEU A 110 1.49 -5.57 5.64
C LEU A 110 0.86 -6.97 5.54
N LYS A 111 1.61 -7.96 5.05
CA LYS A 111 1.14 -9.35 4.97
C LYS A 111 0.77 -9.92 6.34
N ARG A 112 1.54 -9.61 7.38
CA ARG A 112 1.22 -10.01 8.76
C ARG A 112 -0.09 -9.37 9.22
N MET A 113 -0.26 -8.07 8.99
CA MET A 113 -1.48 -7.36 9.36
C MET A 113 -2.71 -7.93 8.64
N GLN A 114 -2.61 -8.18 7.33
CA GLN A 114 -3.68 -8.79 6.54
C GLN A 114 -4.14 -10.12 7.14
N ARG A 115 -3.20 -11.03 7.47
CA ARG A 115 -3.53 -12.33 8.09
C ARG A 115 -4.22 -12.18 9.44
N THR A 116 -3.78 -11.22 10.26
CA THR A 116 -4.43 -10.92 11.55
C THR A 116 -5.85 -10.42 11.35
N MET A 117 -6.08 -9.53 10.38
CA MET A 117 -7.40 -9.00 10.04
C MET A 117 -8.35 -10.09 9.55
N GLU A 118 -7.87 -10.99 8.68
CA GLU A 118 -8.65 -12.14 8.19
C GLU A 118 -9.08 -13.06 9.34
N ARG A 119 -8.16 -13.39 10.26
CA ARG A 119 -8.47 -14.21 11.45
C ARG A 119 -9.48 -13.53 12.38
N LEU A 120 -9.35 -12.22 12.57
CA LEU A 120 -10.31 -11.44 13.36
C LEU A 120 -11.70 -11.51 12.71
N GLY A 121 -11.78 -11.27 11.39
CA GLY A 121 -13.04 -11.36 10.63
C GLY A 121 -13.70 -12.73 10.75
N GLN A 122 -12.94 -13.82 10.61
CA GLN A 122 -13.43 -15.18 10.81
C GLN A 122 -13.94 -15.41 12.24
N THR A 123 -13.25 -14.87 13.25
CA THR A 123 -13.65 -14.99 14.65
C THR A 123 -14.94 -14.24 14.94
N VAL A 124 -15.08 -13.01 14.44
CA VAL A 124 -16.31 -12.21 14.56
C VAL A 124 -17.47 -12.91 13.84
N GLN A 125 -17.24 -13.41 12.62
CA GLN A 125 -18.26 -14.16 11.87
C GLN A 125 -18.70 -15.42 12.62
N ARG A 126 -17.76 -16.17 13.22
CA ARG A 126 -18.08 -17.34 14.03
C ARG A 126 -18.87 -16.95 15.28
N ALA A 127 -18.46 -15.92 16.00
CA ALA A 127 -19.16 -15.42 17.18
C ALA A 127 -20.59 -14.96 16.85
N ALA A 128 -20.79 -14.27 15.71
CA ALA A 128 -22.10 -13.86 15.24
C ALA A 128 -22.99 -15.07 14.85
N LYS A 129 -22.42 -16.08 14.17
CA LYS A 129 -23.13 -17.34 13.89
C LYS A 129 -23.51 -18.06 15.18
N GLU A 130 -22.59 -18.14 16.14
CA GLU A 130 -22.84 -18.76 17.45
C GLU A 130 -23.88 -17.99 18.26
N SER A 131 -23.91 -16.66 18.22
CA SER A 131 -24.93 -15.87 18.93
C SER A 131 -26.31 -16.03 18.32
N VAL A 132 -26.43 -16.08 17.00
CA VAL A 132 -27.70 -16.38 16.29
C VAL A 132 -28.14 -17.82 16.56
N ASN A 133 -27.21 -18.77 16.53
CA ASN A 133 -27.51 -20.17 16.83
C ASN A 133 -27.91 -20.36 18.29
N LYS A 134 -27.28 -19.66 19.25
CA LYS A 134 -27.70 -19.66 20.66
C LYS A 134 -29.08 -19.02 20.82
N GLN A 135 -29.36 -17.88 20.17
CA GLN A 135 -30.69 -17.28 20.18
C GLN A 135 -31.78 -18.21 19.60
N ARG A 136 -31.46 -19.00 18.57
CA ARG A 136 -32.38 -20.02 18.02
C ARG A 136 -32.46 -21.30 18.88
N ALA A 137 -31.37 -21.67 19.56
CA ALA A 137 -31.30 -22.86 20.40
C ALA A 137 -31.99 -22.69 21.77
N PHE A 138 -32.23 -21.45 22.22
CA PHE A 138 -32.94 -21.14 23.46
C PHE A 138 -34.45 -20.86 23.28
N SER A 139 -35.07 -21.38 22.22
CA SER A 139 -36.53 -21.54 22.22
C SER A 139 -36.91 -22.76 23.08
N TYR A 140 -36.70 -22.66 24.39
CA TYR A 140 -37.39 -23.53 25.34
C TYR A 140 -38.88 -23.16 25.26
N GLY A 141 -39.68 -23.99 24.62
CA GLY A 141 -41.12 -23.93 24.80
C GLY A 141 -41.46 -24.12 26.29
N GLU A 142 -42.51 -23.46 26.76
CA GLU A 142 -43.01 -23.44 28.14
C GLU A 142 -43.26 -24.84 28.77
N SER A 143 -43.14 -25.92 27.99
CA SER A 143 -43.30 -27.32 28.40
C SER A 143 -41.99 -28.12 28.57
N GLY A 144 -40.81 -27.52 28.39
CA GLY A 144 -39.53 -28.15 28.71
C GLY A 144 -39.13 -29.38 27.88
N LYS A 145 -39.74 -29.61 26.70
CA LYS A 145 -39.38 -30.71 25.80
C LYS A 145 -38.58 -30.20 24.59
N ILE A 146 -37.36 -30.71 24.42
CA ILE A 146 -36.56 -30.51 23.22
C ILE A 146 -37.17 -31.39 22.11
N HIS A 147 -37.83 -30.78 21.13
CA HIS A 147 -38.18 -31.46 19.89
C HIS A 147 -36.94 -31.51 18.99
N ASN A 148 -36.17 -32.60 19.11
CA ASN A 148 -35.33 -33.07 18.00
C ASN A 148 -36.28 -33.71 17.00
N ASP A 149 -36.79 -32.93 16.06
CA ASP A 149 -37.51 -33.47 14.91
C ASP A 149 -36.55 -33.47 13.73
N GLU A 150 -35.97 -34.66 13.48
CA GLU A 150 -35.27 -34.96 12.25
C GLU A 150 -36.19 -34.71 11.05
N ARG A 151 -35.67 -34.06 10.02
CA ARG A 151 -36.28 -33.85 8.69
C ARG A 151 -37.40 -32.81 8.60
N LYS A 152 -37.02 -31.54 8.37
CA LYS A 152 -37.80 -30.67 7.48
C LYS A 152 -36.88 -30.01 6.45
N GLY A 153 -37.17 -30.32 5.19
CA GLY A 153 -36.45 -29.84 4.02
C GLY A 153 -36.42 -28.32 3.93
N VAL A 154 -35.25 -27.81 3.54
CA VAL A 154 -35.04 -26.41 3.18
C VAL A 154 -35.81 -26.14 1.89
N SER A 155 -36.94 -25.44 1.97
CA SER A 155 -37.58 -24.81 0.81
C SER A 155 -37.12 -23.36 0.74
N ILE A 156 -36.21 -23.07 -0.19
CA ILE A 156 -35.86 -21.71 -0.60
C ILE A 156 -36.95 -21.25 -1.57
N GLY A 157 -38.02 -20.66 -1.03
CA GLY A 157 -39.01 -19.93 -1.81
C GLY A 157 -38.60 -18.47 -1.90
N VAL A 158 -38.00 -18.08 -3.02
CA VAL A 158 -37.88 -16.67 -3.42
C VAL A 158 -39.27 -16.23 -3.88
N SER A 159 -39.96 -15.43 -3.06
CA SER A 159 -41.14 -14.68 -3.51
C SER A 159 -40.68 -13.31 -4.02
N GLU A 160 -40.53 -13.21 -5.33
CA GLU A 160 -40.58 -11.91 -6.03
C GLU A 160 -42.02 -11.39 -5.93
N THR A 161 -42.21 -10.23 -5.30
CA THR A 161 -43.47 -9.50 -5.28
C THR A 161 -43.44 -8.38 -6.30
N ALA A 162 -44.42 -8.45 -7.21
CA ALA A 162 -45.12 -7.38 -7.94
C ALA A 162 -44.32 -6.42 -8.83
#